data_AF-T2J9Z6-F1
#
_entry.id   AF-T2J9Z6-F1
#
_cell.length_a   1.000
_cell.length_b   1.000
_cell.length_c   1.000
_cell.angle_alpha   90.00
_cell.angle_beta   90.00
_cell.angle_gamma   90.00
#
_symmetry.space_group_name_H-M   'P 1'
#
loop_
_entity.id
_entity.type
_entity.pdbx_description
1 polymer ?
#
loop_
_entity_poly.entity_id
_entity_poly.type
_entity_poly.pdbx_seq_one_letter_code
_entity_poly.pdbx_strand_id
1 'polypeptide(L)'
;MKNCYCINPYCREPNHPSNNNTQTKFCGSCGSILLLNNKYRVSRLLSDNSGFGIIYEAFAGFNSKILKVLQEKWNNDTKAVELFRREYDVLLSLTQQNITGIPQAEDYFQYQNREGKIFYCLVMEKVEGID
;
A
#
# COMPACT_ATOMS: atom_id res chain seq x y z
N MET A 1 -16.07 -7.92 -10.60
CA MET A 1 -15.73 -7.37 -9.27
C MET A 1 -14.22 -7.39 -9.13
N LYS A 2 -13.60 -6.30 -8.68
CA LYS A 2 -12.16 -6.29 -8.39
C LYS A 2 -11.94 -6.92 -7.01
N ASN A 3 -10.98 -7.84 -6.91
CA ASN A 3 -10.60 -8.43 -5.64
C ASN A 3 -10.14 -7.33 -4.68
N CYS A 4 -10.45 -7.47 -3.39
CA CYS A 4 -9.95 -6.56 -2.35
C CYS A 4 -9.26 -7.34 -1.23
N TYR A 5 -7.98 -7.02 -1.06
CA TYR A 5 -7.07 -7.65 -0.10
C TYR A 5 -6.92 -6.75 1.13
N CYS A 6 -7.02 -7.33 2.33
CA CYS A 6 -6.78 -6.62 3.57
C CYS A 6 -5.29 -6.60 3.92
N ILE A 7 -4.73 -5.42 4.14
CA ILE A 7 -3.30 -5.27 4.49
C ILE A 7 -2.99 -5.45 5.98
N ASN A 8 -3.99 -5.73 6.82
CA ASN A 8 -3.74 -5.99 8.24
C ASN A 8 -2.97 -7.32 8.38
N PRO A 9 -1.72 -7.33 8.88
CA PRO A 9 -0.93 -8.56 9.00
C PRO A 9 -1.53 -9.59 9.95
N TYR A 10 -2.47 -9.17 10.81
CA TYR A 10 -3.20 -10.04 11.74
C TYR A 10 -4.51 -10.59 11.17
N CYS A 11 -4.85 -10.26 9.92
CA CYS A 11 -6.05 -10.77 9.29
C CYS A 11 -5.89 -12.26 8.97
N ARG A 12 -6.79 -13.10 9.49
CA ARG A 12 -6.78 -14.55 9.25
C ARG A 12 -7.20 -14.91 7.83
N GLU A 13 -7.97 -14.04 7.18
CA GLU A 13 -8.42 -14.22 5.80
C GLU A 13 -8.36 -12.88 5.03
N PRO A 14 -7.16 -12.45 4.58
CA PRO A 14 -6.96 -11.16 3.91
C PRO A 14 -7.78 -11.00 2.62
N ASN A 15 -8.06 -12.10 1.94
CA ASN A 15 -8.83 -12.19 0.69
C ASN A 15 -10.29 -12.61 0.92
N HIS A 16 -10.84 -12.39 2.11
CA HIS A 16 -12.22 -12.78 2.47
C HIS A 16 -13.23 -12.36 1.38
N PRO A 17 -14.14 -13.24 0.91
CA PRO A 17 -15.02 -12.98 -0.23
C PRO A 17 -15.86 -11.70 -0.13
N SER A 18 -16.29 -11.33 1.08
CA SER A 18 -17.07 -10.10 1.31
C SER A 18 -16.31 -8.80 1.01
N ASN A 19 -14.98 -8.86 0.90
CA ASN A 19 -14.15 -7.69 0.61
C ASN A 19 -14.33 -7.22 -0.85
N ASN A 20 -14.76 -8.12 -1.76
CA ASN A 20 -14.78 -7.88 -3.21
C ASN A 20 -15.91 -6.96 -3.70
N ASN A 21 -16.73 -6.44 -2.78
CA ASN A 21 -17.75 -5.42 -3.07
C ASN A 21 -17.14 -4.01 -2.87
N THR A 22 -17.29 -3.15 -3.88
CA THR A 22 -16.75 -1.78 -3.87
C THR A 22 -17.36 -0.88 -2.80
N GLN A 23 -18.52 -1.23 -2.26
CA GLN A 23 -19.17 -0.54 -1.15
C GLN A 23 -18.70 -1.03 0.23
N THR A 24 -18.04 -2.20 0.31
CA THR A 24 -17.54 -2.77 1.58
C THR A 24 -16.41 -1.91 2.12
N LYS A 25 -16.64 -1.21 3.23
CA LYS A 25 -15.64 -0.34 3.88
C LYS A 25 -14.67 -1.09 4.78
N PHE A 26 -15.11 -2.20 5.36
CA PHE A 26 -14.36 -2.96 6.36
C PHE A 26 -14.15 -4.41 5.93
N CYS A 27 -13.00 -4.98 6.27
CA CYS A 27 -12.69 -6.38 5.99
C CYS A 27 -13.68 -7.29 6.72
N GLY A 28 -14.24 -8.30 6.03
CA GLY A 28 -15.15 -9.27 6.65
C GLY A 28 -14.50 -10.15 7.72
N SER A 29 -13.18 -10.35 7.65
CA SER A 29 -12.46 -11.22 8.57
C SER A 29 -12.00 -10.50 9.85
N CYS A 30 -11.45 -9.28 9.74
CA CYS A 30 -10.88 -8.55 10.90
C CYS A 30 -11.51 -7.17 11.18
N GLY A 31 -12.33 -6.63 10.26
CA GLY A 31 -12.94 -5.31 10.40
C GLY A 31 -12.00 -4.13 10.12
N SER A 32 -10.79 -4.36 9.61
CA SER A 32 -9.87 -3.29 9.17
C SER A 32 -10.43 -2.52 7.96
N ILE A 33 -10.13 -1.23 7.83
CA ILE A 33 -10.59 -0.39 6.71
C ILE A 33 -9.94 -0.88 5.41
N LEU A 34 -10.75 -1.04 4.36
CA LEU A 34 -10.30 -1.52 3.04
C LEU A 34 -10.00 -0.38 2.06
N LEU A 35 -10.52 0.83 2.31
CA LEU A 35 -10.26 2.02 1.50
C LEU A 35 -9.21 2.89 2.19
N LEU A 36 -7.95 2.72 1.77
CA LEU A 36 -6.80 3.41 2.35
C LEU A 36 -6.71 4.84 1.83
N ASN A 37 -6.40 5.78 2.71
CA ASN A 37 -6.32 7.21 2.38
C ASN A 37 -7.57 7.74 1.63
N ASN A 38 -8.74 7.14 1.86
CA ASN A 38 -10.00 7.41 1.14
C ASN A 38 -9.91 7.28 -0.40
N LYS A 39 -8.90 6.60 -0.92
CA LYS A 39 -8.56 6.60 -2.35
C LYS A 39 -8.15 5.23 -2.90
N TYR A 40 -7.39 4.46 -2.12
CA TYR A 40 -6.74 3.24 -2.60
C TYR A 40 -7.42 1.98 -2.08
N ARG A 41 -7.77 1.05 -2.98
CA ARG A 41 -8.17 -0.32 -2.63
C ARG A 41 -7.09 -1.30 -3.06
N VAL A 42 -6.60 -2.09 -2.11
CA VAL A 42 -5.56 -3.09 -2.36
C VAL A 42 -6.18 -4.33 -3.00
N SER A 43 -5.57 -4.86 -4.05
CA SER A 43 -6.09 -6.00 -4.81
C SER A 43 -5.40 -7.31 -4.48
N ARG A 44 -4.07 -7.29 -4.32
CA ARG A 44 -3.25 -8.45 -3.97
C ARG A 44 -1.89 -8.06 -3.42
N LEU A 45 -1.28 -9.00 -2.69
CA LEU A 45 0.14 -8.99 -2.34
C LEU A 45 0.97 -9.33 -3.59
N LEU A 46 2.04 -8.57 -3.82
CA LEU A 46 3.03 -8.84 -4.87
C LEU A 46 4.34 -9.39 -4.30
N SER A 47 4.80 -8.84 -3.17
CA SER A 47 6.00 -9.30 -2.48
C SER A 47 5.99 -8.88 -1.00
N ASP A 48 6.40 -9.76 -0.10
CA ASP A 48 6.57 -9.50 1.33
C ASP A 48 8.03 -9.58 1.81
N ASN A 49 8.95 -9.89 0.89
CA ASN A 49 10.37 -10.10 1.19
C ASN A 49 11.29 -8.97 0.69
N SER A 50 10.73 -7.81 0.33
CA SER A 50 11.49 -6.68 -0.22
C SER A 50 12.03 -5.73 0.85
N GLY A 51 13.14 -6.11 1.51
CA GLY A 51 13.83 -5.24 2.46
C GLY A 51 12.92 -4.79 3.62
N PHE A 52 12.64 -3.48 3.72
CA PHE A 52 11.76 -2.91 4.74
C PHE A 52 10.26 -2.93 4.37
N GLY A 53 9.93 -3.03 3.09
CA GLY A 53 8.56 -2.87 2.61
C GLY A 53 7.89 -4.19 2.24
N ILE A 54 6.57 -4.19 2.30
CA ILE A 54 5.67 -5.14 1.66
C ILE A 54 5.07 -4.44 0.44
N ILE A 55 5.09 -5.09 -0.71
CA ILE A 55 4.61 -4.56 -1.99
C ILE A 55 3.26 -5.17 -2.32
N TYR A 56 2.29 -4.31 -2.59
CA TYR A 56 0.96 -4.66 -3.02
C TYR A 56 0.61 -3.99 -4.34
N GLU A 57 -0.28 -4.63 -5.09
CA GLU A 57 -1.02 -3.96 -6.15
C GLU A 57 -2.26 -3.30 -5.53
N ALA A 58 -2.52 -2.05 -5.89
CA ALA A 58 -3.67 -1.29 -5.45
C ALA A 58 -4.32 -0.52 -6.61
N PHE A 59 -5.56 -0.09 -6.42
CA PHE A 59 -6.29 0.70 -7.40
C PHE A 59 -6.74 2.03 -6.81
N ALA A 60 -6.51 3.11 -7.57
CA ALA A 60 -7.21 4.38 -7.43
C ALA A 60 -8.25 4.48 -8.57
N GLY A 61 -9.48 4.07 -8.29
CA GLY A 61 -10.51 3.89 -9.31
C GLY A 61 -10.14 2.80 -10.33
N PHE A 62 -9.89 3.20 -11.58
CA PHE A 62 -9.49 2.29 -12.65
C PHE A 62 -7.97 2.14 -12.80
N ASN A 63 -7.18 3.03 -12.21
CA ASN A 63 -5.73 3.06 -12.37
C ASN A 63 -5.05 2.10 -11.38
N SER A 64 -4.24 1.16 -11.89
CA SER A 64 -3.40 0.30 -11.04
C SER A 64 -2.18 1.07 -10.55
N LYS A 65 -1.77 0.77 -9.32
CA LYS A 65 -0.70 1.42 -8.57
C LYS A 65 0.08 0.39 -7.77
N ILE A 66 1.32 0.73 -7.44
CA ILE A 66 2.09 0.00 -6.44
C ILE A 66 1.91 0.71 -5.11
N LEU A 67 1.46 -0.05 -4.11
CA LEU A 67 1.43 0.36 -2.72
C LEU A 67 2.55 -0.39 -1.98
N LYS A 68 3.53 0.35 -1.48
CA LYS A 68 4.55 -0.16 -0.58
C LYS A 68 4.18 0.20 0.86
N VAL A 69 4.19 -0.78 1.76
CA VAL A 69 3.86 -0.60 3.18
C VAL A 69 5.06 -0.99 4.02
N LEU A 70 5.48 -0.15 4.97
CA LEU A 70 6.53 -0.50 5.92
C LEU A 70 6.10 -1.72 6.76
N GLN A 71 6.97 -2.73 6.85
CA GLN A 71 6.68 -3.91 7.66
C GLN A 71 6.51 -3.51 9.13
N GLU A 72 5.52 -4.10 9.79
CA GLU A 72 5.12 -3.71 11.13
C GLU A 72 6.26 -3.72 12.15
N LYS A 73 7.15 -4.72 12.06
CA LYS A 73 8.32 -4.88 12.94
C LYS A 73 9.26 -3.65 12.94
N TRP A 74 9.20 -2.81 11.91
CA TRP A 74 10.00 -1.60 11.75
C TRP A 74 9.26 -0.31 12.08
N ASN A 75 7.96 -0.34 12.39
CA ASN A 75 7.16 0.88 12.55
C ASN A 75 7.59 1.75 13.76
N ASN A 76 8.26 1.15 14.75
CA ASN A 76 8.81 1.88 15.91
C ASN A 76 10.32 2.18 15.76
N ASP A 77 10.95 1.71 14.68
CA ASP A 77 12.34 2.04 14.37
C ASP A 77 12.38 3.38 13.63
N THR A 78 12.80 4.42 14.35
CA THR A 78 12.88 5.78 13.80
C THR A 78 13.75 5.87 12.54
N LYS A 79 14.81 5.06 12.44
CA LYS A 79 15.68 5.07 11.27
C LYS A 79 15.02 4.37 10.08
N ALA A 80 14.33 3.27 10.31
CA ALA A 80 13.58 2.59 9.25
C ALA A 80 12.47 3.49 8.69
N VAL A 81 11.73 4.20 9.57
CA VAL A 81 10.71 5.17 9.16
C VAL A 81 11.32 6.34 8.38
N GLU A 82 12.44 6.89 8.83
CA GLU A 82 13.18 7.96 8.14
C GLU A 82 13.61 7.53 6.74
N LEU A 83 14.23 6.34 6.62
CA LEU A 83 14.67 5.80 5.33
C LEU A 83 13.50 5.53 4.39
N PHE A 84 12.39 5.01 4.92
CA PHE A 84 11.18 4.77 4.15
C PHE A 84 10.55 6.07 3.62
N ARG A 85 10.54 7.13 4.44
CA ARG A 85 10.09 8.45 4.00
C ARG A 85 11.04 9.07 2.97
N ARG A 86 12.36 8.93 3.17
CA ARG A 86 13.37 9.42 2.24
C ARG A 86 13.24 8.79 0.86
N GLU A 87 12.85 7.52 0.79
CA GLU A 87 12.54 6.85 -0.48
C GLU A 87 11.43 7.59 -1.25
N TYR A 88 10.33 7.95 -0.57
CA TYR A 88 9.26 8.76 -1.17
C TYR A 88 9.76 10.15 -1.60
N ASP A 89 10.48 10.85 -0.73
CA ASP A 89 10.91 12.23 -1.00
C ASP A 89 11.85 12.29 -2.22
N VAL A 90 12.75 11.33 -2.37
CA VAL A 90 13.63 11.21 -3.55
C VAL A 90 12.80 10.92 -4.80
N LEU A 91 11.87 9.96 -4.73
CA LEU A 91 11.02 9.60 -5.87
C LEU A 91 10.15 10.79 -6.31
N LEU A 92 9.57 11.52 -5.35
CA LEU A 92 8.77 12.72 -5.61
C LEU A 92 9.59 13.82 -6.28
N SER A 93 10.84 14.05 -5.85
CA SER A 93 11.74 14.99 -6.51
C SER A 93 12.03 14.62 -7.96
N LEU A 94 12.21 13.32 -8.26
CA LEU A 94 12.41 12.85 -9.63
C LEU A 94 11.14 13.00 -10.48
N THR A 95 9.97 12.79 -9.87
CA THR A 95 8.67 13.03 -10.51
C THR A 95 8.48 14.50 -10.88
N GLN A 96 8.80 15.42 -9.98
CA GLN A 96 8.69 16.86 -10.25
C GLN A 96 9.63 17.33 -11.36
N GLN A 97 10.74 16.62 -11.56
CA GLN A 97 11.69 16.85 -12.66
C GLN A 97 11.27 16.16 -13.97
N ASN A 98 10.15 15.42 -14.00
CA ASN A 98 9.67 14.65 -15.14
C ASN A 98 10.71 13.66 -15.68
N ILE A 99 11.51 13.05 -14.80
CA ILE A 99 12.47 12.02 -15.21
C ILE A 99 11.70 10.78 -15.70
N THR A 100 11.98 10.36 -16.93
CA THR A 100 11.37 9.17 -17.55
C THR A 100 12.13 7.90 -17.19
N GLY A 101 11.47 6.74 -17.30
CA GLY A 101 12.07 5.43 -16.98
C GLY A 101 12.15 5.10 -15.49
N ILE A 102 11.60 5.96 -14.63
CA ILE A 102 11.47 5.74 -13.18
C ILE A 102 9.97 5.84 -12.82
N PRO A 103 9.44 4.96 -11.95
CA PRO A 103 8.05 5.05 -11.51
C PRO A 103 7.75 6.40 -10.86
N GLN A 104 6.60 7.01 -11.18
CA GLN A 104 6.24 8.30 -10.59
C GLN A 104 5.67 8.15 -9.17
N ALA A 105 6.10 9.00 -8.23
CA ALA A 105 5.53 9.05 -6.89
C ALA A 105 4.12 9.65 -6.92
N GLU A 106 3.24 9.18 -6.03
CA GLU A 106 1.87 9.70 -5.93
C GLU A 106 1.57 10.19 -4.50
N ASP A 107 1.44 9.29 -3.54
CA ASP A 107 1.03 9.65 -2.17
C ASP A 107 1.94 8.99 -1.12
N TYR A 108 2.12 9.66 0.01
CA TYR A 108 2.69 9.10 1.23
C TYR A 108 1.76 9.37 2.41
N PHE A 109 1.35 8.32 3.12
CA PHE A 109 0.38 8.46 4.20
C PHE A 109 0.55 7.41 5.29
N GLN A 110 -0.10 7.64 6.42
CA GLN A 110 -0.23 6.65 7.49
C GLN A 110 -1.60 5.98 7.42
N TYR A 111 -1.60 4.67 7.56
CA TYR A 111 -2.80 3.86 7.75
C TYR A 111 -2.83 3.33 9.18
N GLN A 112 -3.97 3.46 9.86
CA GLN A 112 -4.16 2.86 11.17
C GLN A 112 -5.15 1.70 11.06
N ASN A 113 -4.75 0.50 11.51
CA ASN A 113 -5.66 -0.63 11.59
C ASN A 113 -6.61 -0.50 12.79
N ARG A 114 -7.53 -1.46 12.92
CA ARG A 114 -8.54 -1.45 13.99
C ARG A 114 -7.92 -1.56 15.38
N GLU A 115 -6.77 -2.21 15.49
CA GLU A 115 -5.99 -2.41 16.71
C GLU A 115 -5.16 -1.17 17.09
N GLY A 116 -5.26 -0.10 16.32
CA GLY A 116 -4.58 1.17 16.58
C GLY A 116 -3.12 1.22 16.08
N LYS A 117 -2.65 0.19 15.39
CA LYS A 117 -1.29 0.12 14.85
C LYS A 117 -1.18 0.96 13.57
N ILE A 118 -0.14 1.78 13.53
CA ILE A 118 0.16 2.67 12.41
C ILE A 118 1.04 1.92 11.42
N PHE A 119 0.77 2.07 10.12
CA PHE A 119 1.55 1.57 9.00
C PHE A 119 1.87 2.75 8.07
N TYR A 120 3.11 2.82 7.60
CA TYR A 120 3.56 3.85 6.67
C TYR A 120 3.41 3.34 5.25
N CYS A 121 2.76 4.12 4.39
CA CYS A 121 2.38 3.76 3.04
C CYS A 121 3.00 4.74 2.04
N LEU A 122 3.62 4.19 1.00
CA LEU A 122 4.12 4.90 -0.17
C LEU A 122 3.39 4.36 -1.40
N VAL A 123 2.84 5.25 -2.22
CA VAL A 123 2.18 4.90 -3.48
C VAL A 123 2.97 5.47 -4.65
N MET A 124 3.17 4.63 -5.65
CA MET A 124 3.82 4.98 -6.90
C MET A 124 3.11 4.36 -8.10
N GLU A 125 3.44 4.87 -9.27
CA GLU A 125 3.06 4.30 -10.55
C GLU A 125 3.41 2.81 -10.62
N LYS A 126 2.50 2.02 -11.20
CA LYS A 126 2.80 0.66 -11.60
C LYS A 126 3.38 0.70 -13.02
N VAL A 127 4.65 0.36 -13.14
CA VAL A 127 5.29 0.09 -14.44
C VAL A 127 5.06 -1.38 -14.75
N GLU A 128 4.37 -1.68 -15.85
CA GLU A 128 4.22 -3.06 -16.32
C GLU A 128 5.56 -3.53 -16.90
N GLY A 129 6.03 -4.69 -16.45
CA GLY A 129 7.16 -5.36 -17.08
C GLY A 129 6.77 -5.91 -18.44
N ILE A 130 7.77 -6.12 -19.30
CA ILE A 130 7.62 -6.96 -20.49
C ILE A 130 8.10 -8.35 -20.06
N ASP A 131 7.19 -9.33 -20.11
CA ASP A 131 7.53 -10.75 -19.95
C ASP A 131 8.36 -11.26 -21.14
#